data_AF-A0A5J9WJA8-F1
#
_entry.id   AF-A0A5J9WJA8-F1
#
_cell.length_a   1.000
_cell.length_b   1.000
_cell.length_c   1.000
_cell.angle_alpha   90.00
_cell.angle_beta   90.00
_cell.angle_gamma   90.00
#
_symmetry.space_group_name_H-M   'P 1'
#
loop_
_entity.id
_entity.type
_entity.pdbx_description
1 polymer ?
#
loop_
_entity_poly.entity_id
_entity_poly.type
_entity_poly.pdbx_seq_one_letter_code
_entity_poly.pdbx_strand_id
1 'polypeptide(L)'
;MTAWYKLTVCDYSMCQEYLEGHAMIRSSHLAAPLLVAAIIIAGAAAAPNDDTVADSCNAIRSSVNFDFCVARLRDVPGASSTDRRGHLLMAADLAATAGSTARYAAIVLLRGESDPAARDGLEACDYLYVAASLPALQFMRGYAEAGSWAAAKSLLMLTAQGGIGCEAALAGAPPVATKMTGVNGEFDKLNALATALLYAVS
;
A
#
# COMPACT_ATOMS: atom_id res chain seq x y z
N MET A 1 -4.55 -37.72 11.54
CA MET A 1 -5.80 -37.81 10.76
C MET A 1 -6.25 -36.38 10.51
N THR A 2 -5.84 -35.73 9.42
CA THR A 2 -6.21 -35.82 7.98
C THR A 2 -7.00 -34.58 7.59
N ALA A 3 -6.51 -33.94 6.52
CA ALA A 3 -7.02 -32.76 5.83
C ALA A 3 -8.49 -32.89 5.38
N TRP A 4 -9.11 -31.77 4.99
CA TRP A 4 -9.69 -31.43 3.66
C TRP A 4 -10.61 -30.20 3.87
N TYR A 5 -10.34 -29.01 3.32
CA TYR A 5 -10.49 -28.53 1.94
C TYR A 5 -11.93 -28.17 1.50
N LYS A 6 -12.05 -26.93 1.01
CA LYS A 6 -12.95 -26.38 -0.04
C LYS A 6 -14.46 -26.32 0.19
N LEU A 7 -14.98 -25.11 -0.04
CA LEU A 7 -16.08 -24.70 -0.95
C LEU A 7 -16.36 -23.21 -0.59
N THR A 8 -16.53 -22.21 -1.46
CA THR A 8 -16.96 -22.15 -2.88
C THR A 8 -16.70 -20.70 -3.35
N VAL A 9 -15.97 -20.46 -4.45
CA VAL A 9 -16.47 -20.17 -5.82
C VAL A 9 -16.98 -18.72 -6.03
N CYS A 10 -16.12 -17.90 -6.64
CA CYS A 10 -16.46 -17.04 -7.79
C CYS A 10 -15.46 -17.44 -8.87
N ASP A 11 -15.81 -18.41 -9.71
CA ASP A 11 -16.46 -18.23 -11.01
C ASP A 11 -15.44 -17.82 -12.09
N TYR A 12 -14.66 -18.83 -12.48
CA TYR A 12 -13.68 -18.81 -13.57
C TYR A 12 -14.36 -19.04 -14.93
N SER A 13 -15.70 -18.98 -15.01
CA SER A 13 -16.47 -19.43 -16.17
C SER A 13 -16.73 -18.36 -17.24
N MET A 14 -16.15 -17.15 -17.14
CA MET A 14 -16.45 -16.06 -18.09
C MET A 14 -15.21 -15.38 -18.70
N CYS A 15 -14.10 -16.11 -18.85
CA CYS A 15 -12.91 -15.64 -19.57
C CYS A 15 -12.27 -16.70 -20.48
N GLN A 16 -12.97 -17.78 -20.85
CA GLN A 16 -12.34 -18.89 -21.59
C GLN A 16 -13.18 -19.50 -22.73
N GLU A 17 -14.10 -18.74 -23.33
CA GLU A 17 -14.79 -19.15 -24.57
C GLU A 17 -14.79 -18.01 -25.59
N TYR A 18 -13.60 -17.63 -26.09
CA TYR A 18 -13.48 -16.82 -27.32
C TYR A 18 -12.29 -17.24 -28.21
N LEU A 19 -11.80 -18.47 -28.04
CA LEU A 19 -10.63 -18.97 -28.77
C LEU A 19 -10.72 -20.46 -29.12
N GLU A 20 -11.80 -20.93 -29.76
CA GLU A 20 -11.72 -22.16 -30.57
C GLU A 20 -12.54 -22.03 -31.85
N GLY A 21 -11.87 -21.52 -32.88
CA GLY A 21 -12.33 -21.61 -34.26
C GLY A 21 -12.02 -22.99 -34.84
N HIS A 22 -13.05 -23.60 -35.43
CA HIS A 22 -13.02 -24.33 -36.70
C HIS A 22 -11.72 -25.09 -37.06
N ALA A 23 -11.70 -26.39 -36.78
CA ALA A 23 -10.89 -27.34 -37.54
C ALA A 23 -11.66 -27.76 -38.81
N MET A 24 -11.23 -27.31 -39.99
CA MET A 24 -11.47 -28.02 -41.24
C MET A 24 -10.17 -28.12 -42.04
N ILE A 25 -9.80 -29.37 -42.29
CA ILE A 25 -8.58 -29.84 -42.94
C ILE A 25 -8.69 -29.68 -44.46
N ARG A 26 -7.66 -29.14 -45.13
CA ARG A 26 -7.27 -29.56 -46.49
C ARG A 26 -5.84 -29.12 -46.90
N SER A 27 -4.98 -30.12 -46.99
CA SER A 27 -3.95 -30.44 -47.98
C SER A 27 -3.04 -29.37 -48.62
N SER A 28 -1.73 -29.61 -48.41
CA SER A 28 -0.61 -29.61 -49.38
C SER A 28 -0.19 -28.30 -50.07
N HIS A 29 1.06 -27.87 -49.84
CA HIS A 29 2.19 -27.94 -50.79
C HIS A 29 3.40 -27.12 -50.27
N LEU A 30 4.53 -27.83 -50.10
CA LEU A 30 5.93 -27.44 -50.38
C LEU A 30 6.30 -25.94 -50.37
N ALA A 31 7.16 -25.55 -49.42
CA ALA A 31 8.45 -24.83 -49.65
C ALA A 31 8.92 -24.09 -48.38
N ALA A 32 10.00 -24.57 -47.76
CA ALA A 32 11.02 -23.70 -47.18
C ALA A 32 11.86 -23.13 -48.36
N PRO A 33 12.65 -22.03 -48.24
CA PRO A 33 13.15 -21.37 -47.02
C PRO A 33 13.09 -19.81 -47.07
N LEU A 34 13.39 -19.13 -45.95
CA LEU A 34 14.35 -18.01 -45.89
C LEU A 34 14.34 -17.35 -44.50
N LEU A 35 15.48 -17.49 -43.84
CA LEU A 35 15.92 -16.67 -42.72
C LEU A 35 15.86 -15.18 -43.09
N VAL A 36 15.08 -14.40 -42.35
CA VAL A 36 15.37 -12.97 -42.13
C VAL A 36 15.38 -12.74 -40.63
N ALA A 37 16.55 -12.93 -40.04
CA ALA A 37 16.86 -12.43 -38.71
C ALA A 37 16.97 -10.90 -38.80
N ALA A 38 15.84 -10.19 -38.71
CA ALA A 38 15.84 -8.77 -38.42
C ALA A 38 16.05 -8.61 -36.91
N ILE A 39 17.31 -8.69 -36.49
CA ILE A 39 17.75 -8.18 -35.19
C ILE A 39 17.63 -6.66 -35.27
N ILE A 40 16.44 -6.13 -34.96
CA ILE A 40 16.28 -4.73 -34.63
C ILE A 40 16.89 -4.59 -33.24
N ILE A 41 18.17 -4.22 -33.18
CA ILE A 41 18.73 -3.53 -32.02
C ILE A 41 18.01 -2.18 -32.01
N ALA A 42 16.79 -2.17 -31.48
CA ALA A 42 16.21 -0.97 -30.95
C ALA A 42 17.18 -0.59 -29.83
N GLY A 43 17.97 0.44 -30.09
CA GLY A 43 18.75 1.08 -29.05
C GLY A 43 17.79 1.38 -27.92
N ALA A 44 17.85 0.58 -26.86
CA ALA A 44 17.53 1.07 -25.55
C ALA A 44 18.55 2.18 -25.31
N ALA A 45 18.22 3.39 -25.76
CA ALA A 45 18.58 4.54 -24.98
C ALA A 45 18.07 4.20 -23.59
N ALA A 46 18.98 3.74 -22.72
CA ALA A 46 18.72 3.80 -21.31
C ALA A 46 18.33 5.26 -21.12
N ALA A 47 17.03 5.50 -20.91
CA ALA A 47 16.59 6.74 -20.33
C ALA A 47 17.54 6.98 -19.14
N PRO A 48 17.98 8.22 -18.90
CA PRO A 48 18.74 8.50 -17.70
C PRO A 48 18.03 7.77 -16.57
N ASN A 49 18.80 6.99 -15.81
CA ASN A 49 18.29 6.18 -14.71
C ASN A 49 17.92 7.19 -13.62
N ASP A 50 16.89 7.97 -13.89
CA ASP A 50 16.37 9.01 -13.05
C ASP A 50 15.86 8.26 -11.84
N ASP A 51 16.43 8.60 -10.70
CA ASP A 51 16.10 7.98 -9.44
C ASP A 51 14.65 8.34 -9.11
N THR A 52 13.72 7.50 -9.58
CA THR A 52 12.28 7.76 -9.51
C THR A 52 11.81 7.94 -8.07
N VAL A 53 12.50 7.31 -7.12
CA VAL A 53 12.27 7.48 -5.68
C VAL A 53 12.68 8.89 -5.27
N ALA A 54 13.91 9.30 -5.57
CA ALA A 54 14.38 10.66 -5.26
C ALA A 54 13.50 11.72 -5.92
N ASP A 55 13.06 11.53 -7.16
CA ASP A 55 12.15 12.44 -7.86
C ASP A 55 10.79 12.54 -7.17
N SER A 56 10.24 11.41 -6.72
CA SER A 56 8.98 11.37 -5.98
C SER A 56 9.10 12.06 -4.64
N CYS A 57 10.20 11.83 -3.91
CA CYS A 57 10.47 12.47 -2.63
C CYS A 57 10.76 13.97 -2.76
N ASN A 58 11.44 14.39 -3.83
CA ASN A 58 11.71 15.80 -4.10
C ASN A 58 10.40 16.56 -4.39
N ALA A 59 9.44 15.92 -5.06
CA ALA A 59 8.12 16.52 -5.34
C ALA A 59 7.29 16.83 -4.08
N ILE A 60 7.57 16.16 -2.96
CA ILE A 60 6.83 16.32 -1.69
C ILE A 60 7.69 16.90 -0.55
N ARG A 61 8.91 17.35 -0.84
CA ARG A 61 9.91 17.75 0.18
C ARG A 61 9.48 18.90 1.08
N SER A 62 8.48 19.69 0.68
CA SER A 62 7.89 20.75 1.51
C SER A 62 6.99 20.21 2.62
N SER A 63 6.54 18.97 2.49
CA SER A 63 5.56 18.33 3.38
C SER A 63 6.15 17.16 4.16
N VAL A 64 7.15 16.48 3.60
CA VAL A 64 7.79 15.29 4.18
C VAL A 64 9.30 15.43 4.09
N ASN A 65 10.01 14.99 5.14
CA ASN A 65 11.47 14.98 5.12
C ASN A 65 11.99 14.09 3.98
N PHE A 66 12.87 14.65 3.15
CA PHE A 66 13.37 14.01 1.95
C PHE A 66 14.10 12.69 2.24
N ASP A 67 15.04 12.70 3.20
CA ASP A 67 15.85 11.52 3.53
C ASP A 67 14.99 10.39 4.10
N PHE A 68 14.00 10.73 4.93
CA PHE A 68 13.00 9.77 5.42
C PHE A 68 12.23 9.14 4.27
N CYS A 69 11.70 9.96 3.35
CA CYS A 69 10.96 9.46 2.18
C CYS A 69 11.81 8.50 1.34
N VAL A 70 13.05 8.91 1.04
CA VAL A 70 13.97 8.11 0.22
C VAL A 70 14.32 6.80 0.90
N ALA A 71 14.66 6.84 2.20
CA ALA A 71 14.98 5.63 2.95
C ALA A 71 13.80 4.66 2.98
N ARG A 72 12.60 5.14 3.33
CA ARG A 72 11.40 4.30 3.44
C ARG A 72 10.97 3.68 2.11
N LEU A 73 11.01 4.45 1.02
CA LEU A 73 10.63 3.90 -0.29
C LEU A 73 11.68 2.94 -0.84
N ARG A 74 12.98 3.19 -0.65
CA ARG A 74 14.04 2.29 -1.12
C ARG A 74 14.05 0.93 -0.39
N ASP A 75 13.52 0.87 0.83
CA ASP A 75 13.33 -0.39 1.56
C ASP A 75 12.22 -1.27 0.93
N VAL A 76 11.39 -0.73 0.03
CA VAL A 76 10.31 -1.47 -0.64
C VAL A 76 10.84 -2.11 -1.93
N PRO A 77 10.73 -3.44 -2.09
CA PRO A 77 11.11 -4.11 -3.32
C PRO A 77 10.39 -3.54 -4.55
N GLY A 78 11.15 -3.21 -5.59
CA GLY A 78 10.61 -2.67 -6.84
C GLY A 78 10.40 -1.16 -6.89
N ALA A 79 10.69 -0.42 -5.81
CA ALA A 79 10.53 1.05 -5.78
C ALA A 79 11.28 1.75 -6.92
N SER A 80 12.52 1.37 -7.20
CA SER A 80 13.31 1.96 -8.30
C SER A 80 12.75 1.71 -9.70
N SER A 81 11.74 0.86 -9.85
CA SER A 81 11.14 0.50 -11.15
C SER A 81 9.72 1.03 -11.32
N THR A 82 9.22 1.83 -10.38
CA THR A 82 7.87 2.37 -10.43
C THR A 82 7.85 3.89 -10.51
N ASP A 83 6.70 4.42 -10.90
CA ASP A 83 6.46 5.86 -10.98
C ASP A 83 5.95 6.42 -9.64
N ARG A 84 5.68 7.73 -9.58
CA ARG A 84 5.18 8.38 -8.37
C ARG A 84 3.84 7.79 -7.87
N ARG A 85 3.00 7.29 -8.78
CA ARG A 85 1.75 6.60 -8.39
C ARG A 85 2.08 5.25 -7.75
N GLY A 86 3.01 4.49 -8.28
CA GLY A 86 3.50 3.28 -7.61
C GLY A 86 4.06 3.56 -6.22
N HIS A 87 4.85 4.64 -6.07
CA HIS A 87 5.33 5.07 -4.76
C HIS A 87 4.21 5.44 -3.78
N LEU A 88 3.13 6.07 -4.26
CA LEU A 88 1.94 6.31 -3.43
C LEU A 88 1.34 4.99 -2.93
N LEU A 89 1.19 3.98 -3.80
CA LEU A 89 0.63 2.68 -3.39
C LEU A 89 1.52 2.00 -2.35
N MET A 90 2.84 2.01 -2.57
CA MET A 90 3.83 1.51 -1.61
C MET A 90 3.78 2.25 -0.27
N ALA A 91 3.67 3.58 -0.29
CA ALA A 91 3.55 4.38 0.92
C ALA A 91 2.26 4.09 1.70
N ALA A 92 1.14 3.86 1.00
CA ALA A 92 -0.11 3.45 1.63
C ALA A 92 0.03 2.06 2.30
N ASP A 93 0.73 1.12 1.67
CA ASP A 93 1.01 -0.21 2.24
C ASP A 93 1.94 -0.12 3.47
N LEU A 94 2.96 0.74 3.43
CA LEU A 94 3.82 1.03 4.58
C LEU A 94 3.01 1.62 5.75
N ALA A 95 2.16 2.61 5.49
CA ALA A 95 1.30 3.21 6.50
C ALA A 95 0.32 2.18 7.10
N ALA A 96 -0.29 1.33 6.28
CA ALA A 96 -1.18 0.27 6.76
C ALA A 96 -0.44 -0.77 7.62
N THR A 97 0.79 -1.11 7.24
CA THR A 97 1.66 -2.00 8.03
C THR A 97 1.97 -1.38 9.39
N ALA A 98 2.41 -0.12 9.43
CA ALA A 98 2.69 0.59 10.67
C ALA A 98 1.45 0.74 11.56
N GLY A 99 0.29 1.04 10.98
CA GLY A 99 -0.98 1.12 11.72
C GLY A 99 -1.38 -0.24 12.32
N SER A 100 -1.10 -1.35 11.62
CA SER A 100 -1.32 -2.69 12.14
C SER A 100 -0.36 -3.01 13.30
N THR A 101 0.89 -2.56 13.22
CA THR A 101 1.86 -2.65 14.32
C THR A 101 1.40 -1.84 15.54
N ALA A 102 0.95 -0.60 15.36
CA ALA A 102 0.46 0.24 16.44
C ALA A 102 -0.79 -0.36 17.11
N ARG A 103 -1.76 -0.82 16.31
CA ARG A 103 -2.92 -1.57 16.78
C ARG A 103 -2.52 -2.77 17.65
N TYR A 104 -1.59 -3.59 17.14
CA TYR A 104 -1.14 -4.77 17.88
C TYR A 104 -0.44 -4.40 19.19
N ALA A 105 0.37 -3.33 19.20
CA ALA A 105 0.98 -2.81 20.41
C ALA A 105 -0.08 -2.41 21.46
N ALA A 106 -1.16 -1.74 21.05
CA ALA A 106 -2.26 -1.40 21.94
C ALA A 106 -2.92 -2.65 22.55
N ILE A 107 -3.21 -3.67 21.74
CA ILE A 107 -3.77 -4.95 22.20
C ILE A 107 -2.83 -5.65 23.21
N VAL A 108 -1.53 -5.65 22.96
CA VAL A 108 -0.55 -6.27 23.86
C VAL A 108 -0.48 -5.53 25.19
N LEU A 109 -0.44 -4.19 25.17
CA LEU A 109 -0.42 -3.37 26.37
C LEU A 109 -1.70 -3.57 27.21
N LEU A 110 -2.87 -3.69 26.56
CA LEU A 110 -4.17 -3.85 27.22
C LEU A 110 -4.24 -5.09 28.11
N ARG A 111 -3.52 -6.16 27.77
CA ARG A 111 -3.50 -7.42 28.54
C ARG A 111 -2.84 -7.28 29.90
N GLY A 112 -1.88 -6.37 30.02
CA GLY A 112 -1.11 -6.15 31.25
C GLY A 112 -1.56 -4.91 32.04
N GLU A 113 -2.54 -4.17 31.53
CA GLU A 113 -2.95 -2.90 32.11
C GLU A 113 -4.11 -3.07 33.10
N SER A 114 -3.95 -2.47 34.29
CA SER A 114 -4.91 -2.51 35.39
C SER A 114 -5.63 -1.19 35.61
N ASP A 115 -5.05 -0.07 35.20
CA ASP A 115 -5.68 1.24 35.31
C ASP A 115 -6.86 1.36 34.34
N PRO A 116 -8.11 1.56 34.81
CA PRO A 116 -9.29 1.58 33.94
C PRO A 116 -9.21 2.64 32.83
N ALA A 117 -8.70 3.84 33.13
CA ALA A 117 -8.60 4.90 32.14
C ALA A 117 -7.60 4.54 31.02
N ALA A 118 -6.45 3.97 31.38
CA ALA A 118 -5.48 3.47 30.41
C ALA A 118 -6.04 2.31 29.58
N ARG A 119 -6.84 1.41 30.17
CA ARG A 119 -7.51 0.31 29.44
C ARG A 119 -8.49 0.85 28.41
N ASP A 120 -9.37 1.76 28.81
CA ASP A 120 -10.34 2.40 27.89
C ASP A 120 -9.62 3.11 26.74
N GLY A 121 -8.51 3.81 27.03
CA GLY A 121 -7.69 4.44 26.01
C GLY A 121 -7.05 3.44 25.03
N LEU A 122 -6.55 2.31 25.52
CA LEU A 122 -5.97 1.25 24.68
C LEU A 122 -7.02 0.52 23.83
N GLU A 123 -8.23 0.30 24.36
CA GLU A 123 -9.37 -0.23 23.60
C GLU A 123 -9.79 0.74 22.50
N ALA A 124 -9.84 2.05 22.80
CA ALA A 124 -10.07 3.08 21.80
C ALA A 124 -8.98 3.09 20.71
N CYS A 125 -7.70 2.94 21.07
CA CYS A 125 -6.61 2.79 20.10
C CYS A 125 -6.84 1.61 19.15
N ASP A 126 -7.13 0.41 19.67
CA ASP A 126 -7.43 -0.77 18.83
C ASP A 126 -8.58 -0.46 17.85
N TYR A 127 -9.68 0.08 18.38
CA TYR A 127 -10.85 0.43 17.59
C TYR A 127 -10.54 1.46 16.49
N LEU A 128 -9.84 2.55 16.80
CA LEU A 128 -9.52 3.61 15.85
C LEU A 128 -8.64 3.12 14.71
N TYR A 129 -7.66 2.25 15.00
CA TYR A 129 -6.85 1.65 13.94
C TYR A 129 -7.67 0.68 13.08
N VAL A 130 -8.42 -0.26 13.68
CA VAL A 130 -9.12 -1.31 12.93
C VAL A 130 -10.36 -0.81 12.19
N ALA A 131 -11.08 0.17 12.74
CA ALA A 131 -12.34 0.65 12.20
C ALA A 131 -12.19 1.89 11.31
N ALA A 132 -11.12 2.69 11.48
CA ALA A 132 -10.90 3.90 10.68
C ALA A 132 -9.66 3.80 9.80
N SER A 133 -8.46 3.88 10.38
CA SER A 133 -7.23 4.08 9.59
C SER A 133 -6.93 2.93 8.63
N LEU A 134 -7.01 1.67 9.08
CA LEU A 134 -6.62 0.54 8.25
C LEU A 134 -7.57 0.33 7.05
N PRO A 135 -8.91 0.31 7.22
CA PRO A 135 -9.81 0.27 6.07
C PRO A 135 -9.67 1.49 5.16
N ALA A 136 -9.52 2.69 5.73
CA ALA A 136 -9.37 3.90 4.93
C ALA A 136 -8.11 3.89 4.06
N LEU A 137 -6.98 3.39 4.58
CA LEU A 137 -5.75 3.24 3.80
C LEU A 137 -5.92 2.21 2.68
N GLN A 138 -6.59 1.09 2.94
CA GLN A 138 -6.89 0.09 1.92
C GLN A 138 -7.77 0.66 0.80
N PHE A 139 -8.85 1.36 1.15
CA PHE A 139 -9.72 2.01 0.17
C PHE A 139 -9.00 3.14 -0.58
N MET A 140 -8.22 3.97 0.10
CA MET A 140 -7.44 5.05 -0.52
C MET A 140 -6.48 4.48 -1.55
N ARG A 141 -5.76 3.40 -1.21
CA ARG A 141 -4.88 2.67 -2.13
C ARG A 141 -5.66 2.14 -3.33
N GLY A 142 -6.80 1.48 -3.11
CA GLY A 142 -7.64 0.94 -4.19
C GLY A 142 -8.16 2.04 -5.13
N TYR A 143 -8.59 3.19 -4.59
CA TYR A 143 -8.99 4.33 -5.41
C TYR A 143 -7.82 4.96 -6.18
N ALA A 144 -6.65 5.08 -5.56
CA ALA A 144 -5.43 5.55 -6.23
C ALA A 144 -5.01 4.58 -7.35
N GLU A 145 -5.12 3.27 -7.12
CA GLU A 145 -4.89 2.22 -8.11
C GLU A 145 -5.94 2.22 -9.24
N ALA A 146 -7.10 2.83 -9.05
CA ALA A 146 -8.09 3.07 -10.10
C ALA A 146 -7.96 4.46 -10.75
N GLY A 147 -7.07 5.33 -10.28
CA GLY A 147 -6.98 6.74 -10.70
C GLY A 147 -8.14 7.62 -10.22
N SER A 148 -8.92 7.16 -9.24
CA SER A 148 -10.05 7.88 -8.64
C SER A 148 -9.57 8.82 -7.53
N TRP A 149 -8.82 9.86 -7.90
CA TRP A 149 -8.11 10.72 -6.94
C TRP A 149 -9.02 11.45 -5.95
N ALA A 150 -10.21 11.88 -6.39
CA ALA A 150 -11.18 12.54 -5.51
C ALA A 150 -11.69 11.59 -4.42
N ALA A 151 -11.96 10.32 -4.76
CA ALA A 151 -12.37 9.30 -3.81
C ALA A 151 -11.21 8.87 -2.89
N ALA A 152 -9.98 8.81 -3.39
CA ALA A 152 -8.81 8.60 -2.54
C ALA A 152 -8.65 9.73 -1.51
N LYS A 153 -8.79 11.00 -1.93
CA LYS A 153 -8.66 12.18 -1.06
C LYS A 153 -9.77 12.28 -0.02
N SER A 154 -10.99 11.83 -0.30
CA SER A 154 -12.09 11.88 0.67
C SER A 154 -11.84 11.01 1.91
N LEU A 155 -10.88 10.08 1.84
CA LEU A 155 -10.52 9.19 2.94
C LEU A 155 -9.42 9.76 3.85
N LEU A 156 -8.76 10.86 3.48
CA LEU A 156 -7.58 11.35 4.20
C LEU A 156 -7.80 11.57 5.70
N MET A 157 -8.94 12.16 6.07
CA MET A 157 -9.27 12.34 7.48
C MET A 157 -9.35 11.01 8.22
N LEU A 158 -9.98 9.99 7.63
CA LEU A 158 -10.10 8.67 8.23
C LEU A 158 -8.75 7.95 8.33
N THR A 159 -7.86 8.13 7.33
CA THR A 159 -6.52 7.51 7.38
C THR A 159 -5.72 7.96 8.60
N ALA A 160 -5.89 9.20 9.08
CA ALA A 160 -5.11 9.73 10.20
C ALA A 160 -5.69 9.40 11.61
N GLN A 161 -6.92 8.87 11.70
CA GLN A 161 -7.63 8.75 12.99
C GLN A 161 -6.96 7.81 13.99
N GLY A 162 -6.29 6.75 13.52
CA GLY A 162 -5.59 5.78 14.34
C GLY A 162 -4.51 6.43 15.21
N GLY A 163 -3.62 7.22 14.62
CA GLY A 163 -2.56 7.93 15.34
C GLY A 163 -3.11 9.02 16.25
N ILE A 164 -3.74 10.05 15.64
CA ILE A 164 -4.26 11.23 16.36
C ILE A 164 -5.27 10.84 17.44
N GLY A 165 -6.21 9.96 17.11
CA GLY A 165 -7.25 9.54 18.03
C GLY A 165 -6.70 8.66 19.15
N CYS A 166 -5.72 7.80 18.89
CA CYS A 166 -5.09 6.99 19.93
C CYS A 166 -4.30 7.86 20.92
N GLU A 167 -3.53 8.83 20.43
CA GLU A 167 -2.82 9.78 21.30
C GLU A 167 -3.80 10.57 22.17
N ALA A 168 -4.91 11.05 21.59
CA ALA A 168 -5.96 11.75 22.32
C ALA A 168 -6.63 10.85 23.38
N ALA A 169 -6.91 9.58 23.04
CA ALA A 169 -7.52 8.62 23.96
C ALA A 169 -6.60 8.29 25.16
N LEU A 170 -5.28 8.38 24.98
CA LEU A 170 -4.29 8.11 26.02
C LEU A 170 -3.83 9.35 26.78
N ALA A 171 -4.39 10.54 26.51
CA ALA A 171 -3.96 11.79 27.15
C ALA A 171 -4.07 11.77 28.69
N GLY A 172 -5.00 10.99 29.24
CA GLY A 172 -5.16 10.78 30.69
C GLY A 172 -4.26 9.70 31.29
N ALA A 173 -3.48 8.97 30.48
CA ALA A 173 -2.66 7.83 30.92
C ALA A 173 -1.19 7.95 30.43
N PRO A 174 -0.40 8.93 30.91
CA PRO A 174 0.95 9.21 30.41
C PRO A 174 1.92 8.02 30.36
N PRO A 175 1.95 7.10 31.35
CA PRO A 175 2.85 5.95 31.30
C PRO A 175 2.57 5.01 30.13
N VAL A 176 1.30 4.83 29.74
CA VAL A 176 0.91 3.99 28.59
C VAL A 176 1.04 4.78 27.30
N ALA A 177 0.65 6.05 27.29
CA ALA A 177 0.84 6.95 26.15
C ALA A 177 2.29 6.93 25.65
N THR A 178 3.25 7.01 26.59
CA THR A 178 4.69 6.97 26.28
C THR A 178 5.11 5.68 25.57
N LYS A 179 4.49 4.53 25.90
CA LYS A 179 4.76 3.24 25.24
C LYS A 179 4.19 3.19 23.82
N MET A 180 3.17 3.99 23.53
CA MET A 180 2.53 4.07 22.21
C MET A 180 3.14 5.15 21.30
N THR A 181 3.81 6.17 21.85
CA THR A 181 4.37 7.31 21.10
C THR A 181 5.23 6.88 19.90
N GLY A 182 6.08 5.86 20.07
CA GLY A 182 6.95 5.40 18.99
C GLY A 182 6.18 4.79 17.82
N VAL A 183 5.20 3.94 18.10
CA VAL A 183 4.43 3.24 17.06
C VAL A 183 3.39 4.16 16.40
N ASN A 184 2.78 5.08 17.16
CA ASN A 184 1.91 6.12 16.61
C ASN A 184 2.70 7.10 15.73
N GLY A 185 3.86 7.56 16.20
CA GLY A 185 4.68 8.49 15.44
C GLY A 185 5.26 7.89 14.14
N GLU A 186 5.55 6.58 14.12
CA GLU A 186 5.93 5.91 12.87
C GLU A 186 4.76 5.83 11.89
N PHE A 187 3.58 5.45 12.38
CA PHE A 187 2.35 5.45 11.60
C PHE A 187 2.05 6.82 11.00
N ASP A 188 2.10 7.90 11.79
CA ASP A 188 1.80 9.26 11.35
C ASP A 188 2.75 9.74 10.26
N LYS A 189 4.06 9.45 10.39
CA LYS A 189 5.05 9.80 9.36
C LYS A 189 4.80 9.08 8.04
N LEU A 190 4.46 7.79 8.09
CA LEU A 190 4.16 7.01 6.89
C LEU A 190 2.81 7.40 6.27
N ASN A 191 1.81 7.70 7.09
CA ASN A 191 0.52 8.21 6.62
C ASN A 191 0.68 9.60 5.97
N ALA A 192 1.51 10.46 6.53
CA ALA A 192 1.87 11.76 5.94
C ALA A 192 2.62 11.59 4.60
N LEU A 193 3.52 10.61 4.49
CA LEU A 193 4.17 10.25 3.23
C LEU A 193 3.14 9.84 2.16
N ALA A 194 2.22 8.94 2.47
CA ALA A 194 1.16 8.53 1.56
C ALA A 194 0.26 9.72 1.16
N THR A 195 -0.13 10.54 2.13
CA THR A 195 -0.95 11.74 1.90
C THR A 195 -0.25 12.73 0.96
N ALA A 196 1.02 13.02 1.20
CA ALA A 196 1.77 13.97 0.38
C ALA A 196 1.96 13.45 -1.06
N LEU A 197 2.25 12.16 -1.23
CA LEU A 197 2.31 11.54 -2.55
C LEU A 197 0.96 11.56 -3.25
N LEU A 198 -0.15 11.38 -2.53
CA LEU A 198 -1.50 11.47 -3.10
C LEU A 198 -1.77 12.85 -3.70
N TYR A 199 -1.37 13.92 -3.01
CA TYR A 199 -1.48 15.28 -3.55
C TYR A 199 -0.54 15.54 -4.74
N ALA A 200 0.60 14.85 -4.81
CA ALA A 200 1.60 15.05 -5.86
C ALA A 200 1.33 14.28 -7.18
N VAL A 201 0.38 13.33 -7.17
CA VAL A 201 -0.02 12.56 -8.37
C VAL A 201 -1.39 12.96 -8.92
N SER A 202 -2.11 13.82 -8.21
CA SER A 202 -3.51 14.17 -8.47
C SER A 202 -3.71 15.56 -9.06
#